data_AF-A0A2T4KJ02-F1
#
_entry.id   AF-A0A2T4KJ02-F1
#
_cell.length_a   1.000
_cell.length_b   1.000
_cell.length_c   1.000
_cell.angle_alpha   90.00
_cell.angle_beta   90.00
_cell.angle_gamma   90.00
#
_symmetry.space_group_name_H-M   'P 1'
#
loop_
_entity.id
_entity.type
_entity.pdbx_description
1 polymer ?
#
loop_
_entity_poly.entity_id
_entity_poly.type
_entity_poly.pdbx_seq_one_letter_code
_entity_poly.pdbx_strand_id
1 'polypeptide(L)'
;NNSAPLLIETIVKTARYFNGISFNFKHYTDLFNALYLFDENGFKSILGTMIDQLVSINTQPKLIKDNYIIVNDEDSYTVFLYDWRVLESESREVDYEQTDTHIDFKNADLKDQYLVKIQKIDDYNGNINHIISPSIREKYQWSTKFLRNMNDLTHPAYKIREHNFKKGPLKIKLNYNSFYIIKIYK
;
A
#
# COMPACT_ATOMS: atom_id res chain seq x y z
N ASN A 1 17.32 7.30 -3.86
CA ASN A 1 15.90 7.70 -4.04
C ASN A 1 15.21 6.70 -4.95
N ASN A 2 14.68 5.60 -4.39
CA ASN A 2 13.92 4.61 -5.15
C ASN A 2 12.43 4.91 -5.02
N SER A 3 11.84 5.41 -6.11
CA SER A 3 10.43 5.75 -6.19
C SER A 3 9.54 4.50 -6.08
N ALA A 4 8.53 4.55 -5.22
CA ALA A 4 7.55 3.48 -4.97
C ALA A 4 6.81 2.88 -6.20
N PRO A 5 6.64 3.55 -7.37
CA PRO A 5 6.04 2.95 -8.57
C PRO A 5 6.92 1.88 -9.20
N LEU A 6 8.23 2.16 -9.30
CA LEU A 6 9.20 1.17 -9.72
C LEU A 6 9.17 0.00 -8.76
N LEU A 7 8.90 0.26 -7.48
CA LEU A 7 8.81 -0.72 -6.41
C LEU A 7 7.57 -1.62 -6.57
N ILE A 8 6.36 -1.08 -6.75
CA ILE A 8 5.14 -1.88 -6.97
C ILE A 8 5.19 -2.62 -8.30
N GLU A 9 5.61 -1.96 -9.39
CA GLU A 9 5.73 -2.60 -10.68
C GLU A 9 6.82 -3.68 -10.66
N THR A 10 7.98 -3.41 -10.03
CA THR A 10 9.03 -4.41 -9.82
C THR A 10 8.52 -5.52 -8.93
N ILE A 11 7.82 -5.26 -7.82
CA ILE A 11 7.26 -6.30 -6.97
C ILE A 11 6.23 -7.11 -7.73
N VAL A 12 5.27 -6.53 -8.43
CA VAL A 12 4.26 -7.30 -9.18
C VAL A 12 4.92 -8.10 -10.32
N LYS A 13 5.91 -7.54 -11.03
CA LYS A 13 6.67 -8.25 -12.07
C LYS A 13 7.59 -9.32 -11.52
N THR A 14 8.14 -9.13 -10.32
CA THR A 14 9.07 -10.08 -9.71
C THR A 14 8.35 -11.11 -8.85
N ALA A 15 7.22 -10.79 -8.24
CA ALA A 15 6.44 -11.64 -7.34
C ALA A 15 5.87 -12.91 -7.98
N ARG A 16 5.73 -12.94 -9.31
CA ARG A 16 5.48 -14.20 -10.04
C ARG A 16 6.60 -15.24 -9.83
N TYR A 17 7.81 -14.80 -9.49
CA TYR A 17 8.95 -15.65 -9.13
C TYR A 17 9.01 -15.97 -7.62
N PHE A 18 8.10 -15.43 -6.81
CA PHE A 18 8.12 -15.58 -5.35
C PHE A 18 7.31 -16.82 -4.89
N ASN A 19 6.63 -17.52 -5.81
CA ASN A 19 6.04 -18.83 -5.51
C ASN A 19 7.17 -19.85 -5.26
N GLY A 20 7.45 -20.10 -3.97
CA GLY A 20 8.40 -21.12 -3.52
C GLY A 20 9.80 -20.63 -3.13
N ILE A 21 10.05 -19.31 -3.07
CA ILE A 21 11.36 -18.76 -2.66
C ILE A 21 11.24 -18.07 -1.30
N SER A 22 11.98 -18.58 -0.30
CA SER A 22 12.27 -17.86 0.94
C SER A 22 13.34 -16.81 0.67
N PHE A 23 13.03 -15.53 0.92
CA PHE A 23 14.00 -14.44 0.79
C PHE A 23 14.85 -14.36 2.06
N ASN A 24 16.14 -14.65 1.90
CA ASN A 24 17.14 -14.29 2.89
C ASN A 24 17.54 -12.83 2.61
N PHE A 25 16.83 -11.87 3.24
CA PHE A 25 17.17 -10.45 3.12
C PHE A 25 18.46 -10.17 3.89
N LYS A 26 19.60 -10.22 3.20
CA LYS A 26 20.87 -9.75 3.74
C LYS A 26 20.94 -8.22 3.59
N HIS A 27 21.14 -7.54 4.71
CA HIS A 27 21.46 -6.12 4.77
C HIS A 27 22.81 -5.87 4.09
N TYR A 28 22.82 -5.07 3.02
CA TYR A 28 24.03 -4.52 2.42
C TYR A 28 23.99 -3.00 2.61
N THR A 29 24.98 -2.47 3.32
CA THR A 29 25.09 -1.04 3.67
C THR A 29 25.47 -0.14 2.49
N ASP A 30 25.97 -0.70 1.38
CA ASP A 30 26.67 0.07 0.35
C ASP A 30 25.94 0.17 -1.01
N LEU A 31 24.65 -0.18 -1.08
CA LEU A 31 23.88 -0.11 -2.33
C LEU A 31 22.90 1.07 -2.30
N PHE A 32 23.23 2.11 -3.09
CA PHE A 32 22.49 3.37 -3.24
C PHE A 32 20.99 3.22 -3.62
N ASN A 33 20.53 2.02 -3.99
CA ASN A 33 19.16 1.72 -4.42
C ASN A 33 18.63 0.37 -3.88
N ALA A 34 18.86 0.03 -2.62
CA ALA A 34 18.24 -1.15 -2.00
C ALA A 34 16.81 -0.87 -1.48
N LEU A 35 15.96 -1.90 -1.55
CA LEU A 35 14.59 -1.89 -1.02
C LEU A 35 14.56 -2.66 0.30
N TYR A 36 14.11 -2.01 1.36
CA TYR A 36 14.16 -2.58 2.70
C TYR A 36 12.75 -2.76 3.28
N LEU A 37 12.45 -3.94 3.83
CA LEU A 37 11.21 -4.18 4.61
C LEU A 37 11.30 -3.56 6.01
N PHE A 38 12.51 -3.54 6.56
CA PHE A 38 12.88 -2.90 7.81
C PHE A 38 14.12 -2.03 7.57
N ASP A 39 14.19 -0.85 8.16
CA ASP A 39 15.43 -0.07 8.14
C ASP A 39 16.56 -0.76 8.92
N GLU A 40 17.76 -0.19 8.87
CA GLU A 40 18.92 -0.69 9.60
C GLU A 40 18.74 -0.74 11.13
N ASN A 41 17.78 0.04 11.66
CA ASN A 41 17.46 0.13 13.08
C ASN A 41 16.29 -0.81 13.48
N GLY A 42 15.77 -1.62 12.55
CA GLY A 42 14.72 -2.60 12.79
C GLY A 42 13.28 -2.07 12.73
N PHE A 43 13.06 -0.82 12.30
CA PHE A 43 11.73 -0.26 12.07
C PHE A 43 11.14 -0.71 10.75
N LYS A 44 9.88 -1.14 10.76
CA LYS A 44 9.14 -1.50 9.53
C LYS A 44 9.02 -0.28 8.60
N SER A 45 9.43 -0.46 7.34
CA SER A 45 9.30 0.56 6.30
C SER A 45 7.88 0.58 5.72
N ILE A 46 7.56 1.60 4.93
CA ILE A 46 6.29 1.65 4.18
C ILE A 46 6.11 0.43 3.26
N LEU A 47 7.21 -0.08 2.69
CA LEU A 47 7.19 -1.33 1.93
C LEU A 47 6.89 -2.53 2.83
N GLY A 48 7.52 -2.62 3.99
CA GLY A 48 7.20 -3.66 4.99
C GLY A 48 5.75 -3.61 5.45
N THR A 49 5.10 -2.46 5.39
CA THR A 49 3.66 -2.31 5.65
C THR A 49 2.78 -2.83 4.50
N MET A 50 3.23 -2.68 3.24
CA MET A 50 2.47 -3.07 2.05
C MET A 50 2.71 -4.52 1.61
N ILE A 51 3.85 -5.13 1.97
CA ILE A 51 4.34 -6.36 1.34
C ILE A 51 3.37 -7.53 1.42
N ASP A 52 2.70 -7.73 2.56
CA ASP A 52 1.74 -8.82 2.75
C ASP A 52 0.59 -8.73 1.73
N GLN A 53 0.13 -7.51 1.47
CA GLN A 53 -0.96 -7.23 0.53
C GLN A 53 -0.49 -7.42 -0.92
N LEU A 54 0.76 -7.05 -1.22
CA LEU A 54 1.33 -7.27 -2.55
C LEU A 54 1.57 -8.74 -2.82
N VAL A 55 2.02 -9.51 -1.83
CA VAL A 55 2.19 -10.97 -1.96
C VAL A 55 0.85 -11.65 -2.20
N SER A 56 -0.22 -11.27 -1.48
CA SER A 56 -1.55 -11.86 -1.69
C SER A 56 -2.09 -11.65 -3.11
N ILE A 57 -1.80 -10.51 -3.74
CA ILE A 57 -2.22 -10.24 -5.13
C ILE A 57 -1.53 -11.19 -6.12
N ASN A 58 -0.34 -11.70 -5.79
CA ASN A 58 0.46 -12.46 -6.72
C ASN A 58 0.04 -13.91 -6.89
N THR A 59 -0.71 -14.44 -5.93
CA THR A 59 -1.25 -15.79 -5.99
C THR A 59 -2.59 -15.86 -6.71
N GLN A 60 -3.18 -14.73 -7.10
CA GLN A 60 -4.54 -14.64 -7.61
C GLN A 60 -4.61 -14.10 -9.05
N PRO A 61 -5.59 -14.52 -9.88
CA PRO A 61 -5.87 -13.90 -11.16
C PRO A 61 -6.19 -12.41 -11.00
N LYS A 62 -5.53 -11.56 -11.79
CA LYS A 62 -5.60 -10.10 -11.63
C LYS A 62 -5.66 -9.36 -12.95
N LEU A 63 -6.40 -8.26 -12.95
CA LEU A 63 -6.38 -7.25 -14.01
C LEU A 63 -5.50 -6.08 -13.57
N ILE A 64 -4.44 -5.80 -14.30
CA ILE A 64 -3.52 -4.71 -14.02
C ILE A 64 -3.77 -3.57 -15.01
N LYS A 65 -3.85 -2.35 -14.49
CA LYS A 65 -3.94 -1.08 -15.22
C LYS A 65 -2.97 -0.07 -14.58
N ASP A 66 -2.79 1.06 -15.24
CA ASP A 66 -1.73 2.03 -14.94
C ASP A 66 -1.76 2.59 -13.51
N ASN A 67 -2.96 2.74 -12.93
CA ASN A 67 -3.16 3.29 -11.58
C ASN A 67 -4.02 2.39 -10.68
N TYR A 68 -4.34 1.16 -11.12
CA TYR A 68 -5.09 0.22 -10.30
C TYR A 68 -4.90 -1.26 -10.66
N ILE A 69 -5.15 -2.13 -9.69
CA ILE A 69 -5.20 -3.59 -9.87
C ILE A 69 -6.54 -4.10 -9.33
N ILE A 70 -7.20 -4.97 -10.06
CA ILE A 70 -8.42 -5.65 -9.62
C ILE A 70 -8.12 -7.14 -9.44
N VAL A 71 -8.56 -7.66 -8.30
CA VAL A 71 -8.50 -9.07 -7.96
C VAL A 71 -9.90 -9.54 -7.57
N ASN A 72 -10.29 -10.70 -8.09
CA ASN A 72 -11.59 -11.31 -7.83
C ASN A 72 -11.36 -12.64 -7.12
N ASP A 73 -11.66 -12.66 -5.83
CA ASP A 73 -11.58 -13.83 -4.97
C ASP A 73 -12.95 -14.45 -4.76
N GLU A 74 -13.01 -15.62 -4.14
CA GLU A 74 -14.27 -16.27 -3.79
C GLU A 74 -15.16 -15.34 -2.95
N ASP A 75 -14.61 -14.74 -1.89
CA ASP A 75 -15.37 -13.95 -0.90
C ASP A 75 -15.39 -12.44 -1.17
N SER A 76 -14.59 -11.93 -2.11
CA SER A 76 -14.46 -10.48 -2.30
C SER A 76 -14.00 -10.03 -3.67
N TYR A 77 -14.38 -8.81 -4.03
CA TYR A 77 -13.72 -8.02 -5.07
C TYR A 77 -12.73 -7.06 -4.41
N THR A 78 -11.45 -7.16 -4.74
CA THR A 78 -10.43 -6.26 -4.20
C THR A 78 -9.90 -5.32 -5.28
N VAL A 79 -9.92 -4.02 -5.00
CA VAL A 79 -9.33 -2.97 -5.84
C VAL A 79 -8.16 -2.34 -5.11
N PHE A 80 -6.98 -2.43 -5.70
CA PHE A 80 -5.79 -1.73 -5.28
C PHE A 80 -5.69 -0.45 -6.12
N LEU A 81 -5.82 0.71 -5.49
CA LEU A 81 -5.67 2.02 -6.13
C LEU A 81 -4.38 2.68 -5.66
N TYR A 82 -3.69 3.35 -6.57
CA TYR A 82 -2.49 4.13 -6.22
C TYR A 82 -2.37 5.36 -7.11
N ASP A 83 -1.97 6.48 -6.51
CA ASP A 83 -1.59 7.71 -7.21
C ASP A 83 -0.18 8.08 -6.75
N TRP A 84 0.79 7.93 -7.65
CA TRP A 84 2.17 8.26 -7.39
C TRP A 84 2.78 8.95 -8.60
N ARG A 85 3.10 10.23 -8.44
CA ARG A 85 3.74 11.04 -9.48
C ARG A 85 5.21 11.18 -9.11
N VAL A 86 6.10 10.80 -10.03
CA VAL A 86 7.55 11.00 -9.88
C VAL A 86 7.81 12.51 -9.92
N LEU A 87 8.28 13.07 -8.81
CA LEU A 87 8.70 14.46 -8.74
C LEU A 87 10.08 14.59 -9.37
N GLU A 88 10.17 15.25 -10.52
CA GLU A 88 11.46 15.63 -11.11
C GLU A 88 12.04 16.94 -10.55
N SER A 89 11.43 17.54 -9.52
CA SER A 89 11.98 18.77 -8.91
C SER A 89 11.62 18.90 -7.43
N GLU A 90 12.52 19.53 -6.68
CA GLU A 90 12.54 19.71 -5.22
C GLU A 90 11.43 20.63 -4.64
N SER A 91 10.21 20.60 -5.18
CA SER A 91 9.08 21.32 -4.58
C SER A 91 8.40 20.45 -3.54
N ARG A 92 8.90 20.48 -2.30
CA ARG A 92 8.37 19.74 -1.13
C ARG A 92 7.02 20.25 -0.60
N GLU A 93 6.45 21.30 -1.17
CA GLU A 93 5.19 21.91 -0.71
C GLU A 93 4.31 22.32 -1.89
N VAL A 94 3.73 21.34 -2.57
CA VAL A 94 2.60 21.60 -3.47
C VAL A 94 1.40 20.90 -2.87
N ASP A 95 0.33 21.66 -2.59
CA ASP A 95 -0.95 21.13 -2.14
C ASP A 95 -1.62 20.45 -3.35
N TYR A 96 -1.23 19.20 -3.62
CA TYR A 96 -1.69 18.46 -4.78
C TYR A 96 -3.18 18.13 -4.64
N GLU A 97 -3.97 18.47 -5.65
CA GLU A 97 -5.39 18.13 -5.69
C GLU A 97 -5.58 16.61 -5.61
N GLN A 98 -6.57 16.20 -4.80
CA GLN A 98 -6.97 14.80 -4.68
C GLN A 98 -7.64 14.31 -5.96
N THR A 99 -7.34 13.08 -6.36
CA THR A 99 -7.99 12.46 -7.53
C THR A 99 -9.31 11.81 -7.11
N ASP A 100 -10.44 12.30 -7.64
CA ASP A 100 -11.76 11.71 -7.41
C ASP A 100 -11.94 10.41 -8.22
N THR A 101 -11.91 9.27 -7.53
CA THR A 101 -12.06 7.94 -8.12
C THR A 101 -13.45 7.37 -7.84
N HIS A 102 -14.06 6.77 -8.86
CA HIS A 102 -15.40 6.17 -8.80
C HIS A 102 -15.31 4.67 -9.12
N ILE A 103 -15.65 3.81 -8.16
CA ILE A 103 -15.69 2.36 -8.35
C ILE A 103 -17.14 1.92 -8.46
N ASP A 104 -17.48 1.16 -9.51
CA ASP A 104 -18.83 0.65 -9.74
C ASP A 104 -18.80 -0.69 -10.49
N PHE A 105 -19.88 -1.45 -10.39
CA PHE A 105 -20.10 -2.65 -11.19
C PHE A 105 -20.68 -2.29 -12.55
N LYS A 106 -20.07 -2.81 -13.62
CA LYS A 106 -20.60 -2.65 -14.98
C LYS A 106 -21.91 -3.40 -15.18
N ASN A 107 -22.02 -4.62 -14.63
CA ASN A 107 -23.24 -5.40 -14.70
C ASN A 107 -24.23 -4.94 -13.61
N ALA A 108 -25.47 -4.64 -14.02
CA ALA A 108 -26.54 -4.23 -13.13
C ALA A 108 -26.90 -5.32 -12.11
N ASP A 109 -26.78 -6.60 -12.47
CA ASP A 109 -27.12 -7.73 -11.59
C ASP A 109 -26.16 -7.86 -10.39
N LEU A 110 -24.95 -7.31 -10.51
CA LEU A 110 -23.96 -7.28 -9.44
C LEU A 110 -24.09 -6.04 -8.56
N LYS A 111 -25.02 -5.12 -8.85
CA LYS A 111 -25.20 -3.93 -8.03
C LYS A 111 -26.09 -4.29 -6.85
N ASP A 112 -25.51 -4.36 -5.66
CA ASP A 112 -26.26 -4.48 -4.40
C ASP A 112 -25.62 -3.67 -3.27
N GLN A 113 -26.13 -3.87 -2.05
CA GLN A 113 -25.52 -3.39 -0.82
C GLN A 113 -24.45 -4.38 -0.35
N TYR A 114 -23.22 -3.88 -0.24
CA TYR A 114 -22.06 -4.66 0.20
C TYR A 114 -21.38 -4.04 1.40
N LEU A 115 -20.73 -4.87 2.21
CA LEU A 115 -19.74 -4.42 3.17
C LEU A 115 -18.46 -4.05 2.41
N VAL A 116 -17.93 -2.86 2.69
CA VAL A 116 -16.73 -2.33 2.05
C VAL A 116 -15.70 -1.99 3.12
N LYS A 117 -14.52 -2.60 3.03
CA LYS A 117 -13.34 -2.25 3.81
C LYS A 117 -12.38 -1.45 2.94
N ILE A 118 -12.02 -0.25 3.40
CA ILE A 118 -11.05 0.63 2.77
C ILE A 118 -9.85 0.72 3.71
N GLN A 119 -8.70 0.32 3.22
CA GLN A 119 -7.42 0.44 3.90
C GLN A 119 -6.57 1.47 3.15
N LYS A 120 -5.94 2.37 3.88
CA LYS A 120 -5.15 3.47 3.35
C LYS A 120 -3.74 3.45 3.93
N ILE A 121 -2.76 3.52 3.04
CA ILE A 121 -1.35 3.69 3.36
C ILE A 121 -0.87 4.94 2.63
N ASP A 122 -0.31 5.90 3.36
CA ASP A 122 0.20 7.17 2.84
C ASP A 122 1.33 7.67 3.74
N ASP A 123 1.73 8.92 3.58
CA ASP A 123 2.77 9.54 4.40
C ASP A 123 2.43 9.52 5.90
N TYR A 124 1.15 9.55 6.29
CA TYR A 124 0.74 9.62 7.69
C TYR A 124 0.27 8.29 8.27
N ASN A 125 -0.06 7.31 7.42
CA ASN A 125 -0.67 6.04 7.82
C ASN A 125 0.18 4.88 7.32
N GLY A 126 0.75 4.10 8.24
CA GLY A 126 1.61 2.96 7.89
C GLY A 126 3.03 3.33 7.45
N ASN A 127 3.46 4.57 7.73
CA ASN A 127 4.79 5.08 7.41
C ASN A 127 5.51 5.60 8.67
N ILE A 128 6.58 4.92 9.07
CA ILE A 128 7.36 5.26 10.26
C ILE A 128 8.03 6.64 10.17
N ASN A 129 8.34 7.14 8.97
CA ASN A 129 9.11 8.37 8.77
C ASN A 129 8.40 9.61 9.33
N HIS A 130 7.07 9.60 9.37
CA HIS A 130 6.25 10.70 9.91
C HIS A 130 5.88 10.50 11.39
N ILE A 131 6.26 9.37 11.99
CA ILE A 131 6.10 9.10 13.42
C ILE A 131 7.42 9.36 14.15
N ILE A 132 8.52 8.79 13.63
CA ILE A 132 9.88 9.01 14.14
C ILE A 132 10.80 9.30 12.96
N SER A 133 11.36 10.51 12.95
CA SER A 133 12.27 10.95 11.90
C SER A 133 13.51 10.03 11.81
N PRO A 134 14.08 9.84 10.60
CA PRO A 134 15.30 9.04 10.41
C PRO A 134 16.43 9.42 11.37
N SER A 135 16.68 10.73 11.53
CA SER A 135 17.74 11.25 12.42
C SER A 135 17.57 10.85 13.90
N ILE A 136 16.33 10.66 14.36
CA ILE A 136 16.08 10.19 15.72
C ILE A 136 16.28 8.67 15.80
N ARG A 137 15.86 7.92 14.78
CA ARG A 137 16.05 6.47 14.72
C ARG A 137 17.53 6.09 14.70
N GLU A 138 18.36 6.83 13.99
CA GLU A 138 19.82 6.62 13.92
C GLU A 138 20.56 6.96 15.21
N LYS A 139 19.98 7.81 16.08
CA LYS A 139 20.65 8.32 17.28
C LYS A 139 20.68 7.34 18.45
N TYR A 140 19.77 6.37 18.48
CA TYR A 140 19.56 5.52 19.65
C TYR A 140 19.58 4.04 19.29
N GLN A 141 19.96 3.21 20.25
CA GLN A 141 19.73 1.78 20.18
C GLN A 141 18.31 1.46 20.66
N TRP A 142 17.54 0.77 19.82
CA TRP A 142 16.15 0.47 20.10
C TRP A 142 16.00 -0.96 20.62
N SER A 143 15.28 -1.11 21.73
CA SER A 143 14.97 -2.44 22.25
C SER A 143 14.00 -3.18 21.33
N THR A 144 14.11 -4.50 21.26
CA THR A 144 13.15 -5.35 20.52
C THR A 144 11.72 -5.14 20.98
N LYS A 145 11.50 -4.90 22.28
CA LYS A 145 10.17 -4.60 22.83
C LYS A 145 9.59 -3.31 22.24
N PHE A 146 10.41 -2.26 22.14
CA PHE A 146 9.98 -0.99 21.54
C PHE A 146 9.66 -1.17 20.06
N LEU A 147 10.53 -1.84 19.29
CA LEU A 147 10.32 -2.09 17.87
C LEU A 147 9.03 -2.87 17.60
N ARG A 148 8.73 -3.88 18.43
CA ARG A 148 7.46 -4.63 18.34
C ARG A 148 6.24 -3.74 18.58
N ASN A 149 6.26 -2.92 19.63
CA ASN A 149 5.17 -1.98 19.89
C ASN A 149 5.00 -0.98 18.74
N MET A 150 6.11 -0.49 18.18
CA MET A 150 6.07 0.42 17.04
C MET A 150 5.48 -0.23 15.79
N ASN A 151 5.73 -1.52 15.56
CA ASN A 151 5.11 -2.25 14.47
C ASN A 151 3.57 -2.32 14.60
N ASP A 152 3.05 -2.44 15.82
CA ASP A 152 1.60 -2.45 16.07
C ASP A 152 0.98 -1.06 15.91
N LEU A 153 1.74 0.01 16.21
CA LEU A 153 1.31 1.41 16.04
C LEU A 153 1.45 1.91 14.60
N THR A 154 2.41 1.37 13.85
CA THR A 154 2.68 1.76 12.46
C THR A 154 1.82 0.92 11.54
N HIS A 155 0.51 1.15 11.60
CA HIS A 155 -0.47 0.41 10.82
C HIS A 155 -1.18 1.31 9.79
N PRO A 156 -1.71 0.72 8.70
CA PRO A 156 -2.57 1.42 7.76
C PRO A 156 -3.82 1.99 8.44
N ALA A 157 -4.39 3.07 7.91
CA ALA A 157 -5.70 3.54 8.34
C ALA A 157 -6.80 2.64 7.76
N TYR A 158 -7.87 2.41 8.52
CA TYR A 158 -8.98 1.56 8.11
C TYR A 158 -10.32 2.28 8.22
N LYS A 159 -11.20 2.03 7.25
CA LYS A 159 -12.61 2.42 7.28
C LYS A 159 -13.46 1.25 6.79
N ILE A 160 -14.46 0.86 7.56
CA ILE A 160 -15.42 -0.19 7.19
C ILE A 160 -16.80 0.46 7.11
N ARG A 161 -17.53 0.22 6.02
CA ARG A 161 -18.89 0.75 5.82
C ARG A 161 -19.68 -0.13 4.88
N GLU A 162 -21.00 -0.07 4.98
CA GLU A 162 -21.87 -0.56 3.93
C GLU A 162 -21.94 0.47 2.79
N HIS A 163 -22.05 -0.02 1.55
CA HIS A 163 -22.26 0.82 0.37
C HIS A 163 -23.24 0.14 -0.57
N ASN A 164 -24.25 0.89 -1.03
CA ASN A 164 -25.26 0.40 -1.95
C ASN A 164 -24.98 0.89 -3.37
N PHE A 165 -24.50 -0.02 -4.23
CA PHE A 165 -24.16 0.28 -5.62
C PHE A 165 -25.37 0.51 -6.52
N LYS A 166 -26.59 0.17 -6.07
CA LYS A 166 -27.84 0.56 -6.75
C LYS A 166 -28.08 2.07 -6.64
N LYS A 167 -27.53 2.74 -5.62
CA LYS A 167 -27.65 4.20 -5.41
C LYS A 167 -26.52 4.99 -6.07
N GLY A 168 -25.48 4.32 -6.58
CA GLY A 168 -24.37 4.97 -7.29
C GLY A 168 -22.99 4.41 -6.93
N PRO A 169 -21.95 4.93 -7.59
CA PRO A 169 -20.58 4.45 -7.43
C PRO A 169 -20.03 4.71 -6.03
N LEU A 170 -19.09 3.86 -5.61
CA LEU A 170 -18.25 4.08 -4.45
C LEU A 170 -17.24 5.18 -4.78
N LYS A 171 -17.40 6.35 -4.15
CA LYS A 171 -16.47 7.49 -4.30
C LYS A 171 -15.29 7.34 -3.35
N ILE A 172 -14.09 7.50 -3.88
CA ILE A 172 -12.82 7.47 -3.15
C ILE A 172 -12.02 8.69 -3.55
N LYS A 173 -11.61 9.49 -2.55
CA LYS A 173 -10.64 10.57 -2.76
C LYS A 173 -9.25 9.99 -2.57
N LEU A 174 -8.54 9.85 -3.69
CA LEU A 174 -7.19 9.32 -3.71
C LEU A 174 -6.21 10.46 -3.45
N ASN A 175 -5.43 10.33 -2.38
CA ASN A 175 -4.44 11.33 -2.01
C ASN A 175 -3.17 11.15 -2.86
N TYR A 176 -2.38 12.21 -2.93
CA TYR A 176 -1.01 12.11 -3.44
C TYR A 176 -0.18 11.10 -2.61
N ASN A 177 0.70 10.35 -3.28
CA ASN A 177 1.59 9.33 -2.70
C ASN A 177 0.88 8.34 -1.78
N SER A 178 -0.28 7.86 -2.22
CA SER A 178 -1.11 6.98 -1.41
C SER A 178 -1.44 5.67 -2.12
N PHE A 179 -1.62 4.65 -1.30
CA PHE A 179 -2.02 3.31 -1.71
C PHE A 179 -3.26 2.91 -0.92
N TYR A 180 -4.32 2.60 -1.66
CA TYR A 180 -5.60 2.21 -1.10
C TYR A 180 -5.91 0.77 -1.48
N ILE A 181 -6.39 0.00 -0.52
CA ILE A 181 -6.87 -1.36 -0.72
C ILE A 181 -8.33 -1.37 -0.35
N ILE A 182 -9.18 -1.63 -1.34
CA ILE A 182 -10.63 -1.56 -1.20
C ILE A 182 -11.17 -2.96 -1.42
N LYS A 183 -11.65 -3.59 -0.35
CA LYS A 183 -12.30 -4.90 -0.39
C LYS A 183 -13.81 -4.71 -0.33
N ILE A 184 -14.51 -5.23 -1.33
CA ILE A 184 -15.96 -5.32 -1.40
C ILE A 184 -16.30 -6.79 -1.17
N TYR A 185 -16.87 -7.12 -0.01
CA TYR A 185 -17.25 -8.49 0.34
C TYR A 185 -18.50 -8.90 -0.43
N LYS A 186 -18.53 -10.12 -0.98
CA LYS A 186 -19.65 -10.63 -1.79
C LYS A 186 -20.85 -11.04 -0.95
#